data_AF-A0AAI8DIG4-F1
#
_entry.id   AF-A0AAI8DIG4-F1
#
_cell.length_a   1.000
_cell.length_b   1.000
_cell.length_c   1.000
_cell.angle_alpha   90.00
_cell.angle_beta   90.00
_cell.angle_gamma   90.00
#
_symmetry.space_group_name_H-M   'P 1'
#
loop_
_entity.id
_entity.type
_entity.pdbx_description
1 polymer ?
#
loop_
_entity_poly.entity_id
_entity_poly.type
_entity_poly.pdbx_seq_one_letter_code
_entity_poly.pdbx_strand_id
1 'polypeptide(L)'
;MQIFRVHENHQISAKFLDNRRLSKQVLELYQIINVCLAKLEYIEGNTRYLSHPIVKHVFNDGYPYLEDTYHLLLDMDKEHRRRGGKRSKDFEHQISQMGDMIDKGIKDGAFSSEKLSPIFVYGETKLMNDQAYLEYEKLLFMKWTEDKIAPRCNISR
;
A
#
# COMPACT_ATOMS: atom_id res chain seq x y z
N MET A 1 -9.73 -3.64 -1.00
CA MET A 1 -8.34 -3.14 -0.94
C MET A 1 -7.39 -4.26 -1.30
N GLN A 2 -6.30 -3.98 -2.00
CA GLN A 2 -5.24 -4.95 -2.27
C GLN A 2 -3.87 -4.30 -2.01
N ILE A 3 -2.85 -5.12 -1.78
CA ILE A 3 -1.46 -4.67 -1.77
C ILE A 3 -0.78 -5.36 -2.95
N PHE A 4 -0.83 -4.71 -4.13
CA PHE A 4 -0.15 -5.24 -5.31
C PHE A 4 1.37 -5.15 -5.11
N ARG A 5 1.99 -6.28 -4.77
CA ARG A 5 3.44 -6.44 -4.71
C ARG A 5 3.83 -7.63 -5.57
N VAL A 6 4.74 -7.41 -6.51
CA VAL A 6 5.32 -8.47 -7.36
C VAL A 6 6.76 -8.78 -7.00
N HIS A 7 7.31 -8.05 -6.03
CA HIS A 7 8.68 -8.22 -5.55
C HIS A 7 8.79 -7.67 -4.12
N GLU A 8 9.74 -8.18 -3.34
CA GLU A 8 10.02 -7.66 -1.99
C GLU A 8 10.46 -6.20 -2.00
N ASN A 9 11.22 -5.82 -3.03
CA ASN A 9 11.62 -4.45 -3.33
C ASN A 9 10.42 -3.62 -3.83
N HIS A 10 10.07 -2.60 -3.04
CA HIS A 10 8.93 -1.73 -3.28
C HIS A 10 9.03 -0.95 -4.59
N GLN A 11 10.22 -0.52 -5.00
CA GLN A 11 10.43 0.19 -6.25
C GLN A 11 10.15 -0.69 -7.47
N ILE A 12 10.52 -1.97 -7.41
CA ILE A 12 10.21 -2.93 -8.48
C ILE A 12 8.69 -3.08 -8.58
N SER A 13 8.02 -3.27 -7.45
CA SER A 13 6.56 -3.36 -7.41
C SER A 13 5.87 -2.10 -7.94
N ALA A 14 6.34 -0.91 -7.55
CA ALA A 14 5.79 0.36 -8.02
C ALA A 14 5.96 0.56 -9.53
N LYS A 15 7.15 0.22 -10.05
CA LYS A 15 7.43 0.29 -11.49
C LYS A 15 6.57 -0.70 -12.29
N PHE A 16 6.26 -1.86 -11.72
CA PHE A 16 5.47 -2.88 -12.39
C PHE A 16 4.03 -2.44 -12.63
N LEU A 17 3.39 -1.71 -11.71
CA LEU A 17 1.99 -1.31 -11.86
C LEU A 17 1.77 -0.38 -13.05
N ASP A 18 0.62 -0.46 -13.72
CA ASP A 18 0.17 0.58 -14.64
C ASP A 18 -0.32 1.83 -13.88
N ASN A 19 -0.45 2.95 -14.59
CA ASN A 19 -0.81 4.24 -14.00
C ASN A 19 -2.13 4.25 -13.21
N ARG A 20 -3.12 3.46 -13.61
CA ARG A 20 -4.42 3.39 -12.93
C ARG A 20 -4.30 2.61 -11.64
N ARG A 21 -3.71 1.42 -11.68
CA ARG A 21 -3.51 0.58 -10.49
C ARG A 21 -2.53 1.24 -9.52
N LEU A 22 -1.48 1.87 -10.02
CA LEU A 22 -0.53 2.64 -9.21
C LEU A 22 -1.20 3.80 -8.46
N SER A 23 -1.99 4.63 -9.15
CA SER A 23 -2.71 5.74 -8.52
C SER A 23 -3.67 5.26 -7.43
N LYS A 24 -4.35 4.13 -7.68
CA LYS A 24 -5.24 3.48 -6.72
C LYS A 24 -4.47 2.87 -5.54
N GLN A 25 -3.32 2.24 -5.79
CA GLN A 25 -2.50 1.58 -4.78
C GLN A 25 -2.01 2.57 -3.71
N VAL A 26 -1.64 3.79 -4.12
CA VAL A 26 -1.28 4.87 -3.18
C VAL A 26 -2.43 5.19 -2.22
N LEU A 27 -3.67 5.31 -2.73
CA LEU A 27 -4.83 5.62 -1.89
C LEU A 27 -5.21 4.45 -0.98
N GLU A 28 -5.13 3.22 -1.48
CA GLU A 28 -5.42 2.03 -0.66
C GLU A 28 -4.39 1.87 0.45
N LEU A 29 -3.09 2.06 0.18
CA LEU A 29 -2.04 2.00 1.22
C LEU A 29 -2.23 3.08 2.27
N TYR A 30 -2.49 4.32 1.85
CA TYR A 30 -2.80 5.43 2.77
C TYR A 30 -3.98 5.10 3.70
N GLN A 31 -5.06 4.53 3.13
CA GLN A 31 -6.23 4.12 3.92
C GLN A 31 -5.92 2.97 4.89
N ILE A 32 -5.16 1.96 4.45
CA ILE A 32 -4.76 0.82 5.29
C ILE A 32 -3.95 1.31 6.50
N ILE A 33 -2.96 2.18 6.28
CA ILE A 33 -2.12 2.73 7.35
C ILE A 33 -2.97 3.54 8.33
N ASN A 34 -3.84 4.44 7.84
CA ASN A 34 -4.71 5.23 8.70
C ASN A 34 -5.67 4.38 9.55
N VAL A 35 -6.21 3.27 9.00
CA VAL A 35 -7.06 2.37 9.78
C VAL A 35 -6.28 1.75 10.94
N CYS A 36 -5.02 1.38 10.72
CA CYS A 36 -4.16 0.84 11.77
C CYS A 36 -3.81 1.91 12.82
N LEU A 37 -3.39 3.11 12.39
CA LEU A 37 -3.09 4.23 13.28
C LEU A 37 -4.31 4.63 14.12
N ALA A 38 -5.49 4.71 13.50
CA ALA A 38 -6.73 5.02 14.19
C ALA A 38 -7.15 3.92 15.18
N LYS A 39 -6.92 2.65 14.83
CA LYS A 39 -7.20 1.53 15.74
C LYS A 39 -6.30 1.54 16.98
N LEU A 40 -5.08 2.07 16.86
CA LEU A 40 -4.13 2.23 17.96
C LEU A 40 -4.20 3.63 18.59
N GLU A 41 -5.22 4.42 18.25
CA GLU A 41 -5.50 5.73 18.85
C GLU A 41 -4.40 6.79 18.64
N TYR A 42 -3.54 6.61 17.63
CA TYR A 42 -2.55 7.64 17.23
C TYR A 42 -3.22 8.82 16.50
N ILE A 43 -4.37 8.57 15.88
CA ILE A 43 -5.21 9.57 15.21
C ILE A 43 -6.67 9.25 15.47
N GLU A 44 -7.54 10.25 15.35
CA GLU A 44 -8.98 10.01 15.19
C GLU A 44 -9.27 9.53 13.77
N GLY A 45 -10.04 8.45 13.64
CA GLY A 45 -10.33 7.89 12.32
C GLY A 45 -11.27 6.70 12.31
N ASN A 46 -11.60 6.25 11.10
CA ASN A 46 -12.53 5.15 10.87
C ASN A 46 -11.79 3.80 10.89
N THR A 47 -12.25 2.87 11.74
CA THR A 47 -11.69 1.52 11.88
C THR A 47 -12.53 0.43 11.20
N ARG A 48 -13.56 0.79 10.42
CA ARG A 48 -14.50 -0.14 9.75
C ARG A 48 -13.82 -1.22 8.91
N TYR A 49 -12.66 -0.90 8.33
CA TYR A 49 -11.93 -1.84 7.48
C TYR A 49 -10.96 -2.74 8.23
N LEU A 50 -10.90 -2.68 9.56
CA LEU A 50 -10.02 -3.54 10.36
C LEU A 50 -10.29 -5.03 10.13
N SER A 51 -11.52 -5.41 9.77
CA SER A 51 -11.88 -6.79 9.45
C SER A 51 -11.41 -7.26 8.06
N HIS A 52 -11.01 -6.34 7.17
CA HIS A 52 -10.58 -6.66 5.82
C HIS A 52 -9.27 -7.47 5.83
N PRO A 53 -9.14 -8.58 5.07
CA PRO A 53 -7.98 -9.49 5.15
C PRO A 53 -6.62 -8.79 5.00
N ILE A 54 -6.51 -7.88 4.04
CA ILE A 54 -5.30 -7.06 3.82
C ILE A 54 -4.99 -6.14 5.00
N VAL A 55 -6.01 -5.51 5.61
CA VAL A 55 -5.81 -4.62 6.75
C VAL A 55 -5.43 -5.44 7.98
N LYS A 56 -6.09 -6.57 8.24
CA LYS A 56 -5.70 -7.50 9.31
C LYS A 56 -4.25 -7.94 9.19
N HIS A 57 -3.81 -8.27 7.98
CA HIS A 57 -2.44 -8.68 7.71
C HIS A 57 -1.43 -7.58 8.03
N VAL A 58 -1.70 -6.34 7.63
CA VAL A 58 -0.85 -5.20 7.99
C VAL A 58 -0.91 -4.90 9.49
N PHE A 59 -2.09 -5.04 10.10
CA PHE A 59 -2.32 -4.77 11.52
C PHE A 59 -1.60 -5.75 12.45
N ASN A 60 -1.37 -6.99 11.99
CA ASN A 60 -0.53 -7.99 12.64
C ASN A 60 -0.81 -8.14 14.14
N ASP A 61 -2.07 -8.47 14.47
CA ASP A 61 -2.53 -8.73 15.83
C ASP A 61 -2.19 -7.63 16.86
N GLY A 62 -2.10 -6.38 16.40
CA GLY A 62 -1.81 -5.21 17.25
C GLY A 62 -0.37 -4.72 17.18
N TYR A 63 0.50 -5.40 16.44
CA TYR A 63 1.90 -5.04 16.19
C TYR A 63 2.15 -4.75 14.70
N PRO A 64 1.57 -3.66 14.16
CA PRO A 64 1.42 -3.49 12.73
C PRO A 64 2.75 -3.26 12.02
N TYR A 65 2.84 -3.73 10.76
CA TYR A 65 4.00 -3.56 9.87
C TYR A 65 4.00 -2.17 9.20
N LEU A 66 3.78 -1.09 9.96
CA LEU A 66 3.56 0.25 9.40
C LEU A 66 4.80 0.85 8.77
N GLU A 67 5.99 0.55 9.28
CA GLU A 67 7.25 1.05 8.71
C GLU A 67 7.41 0.61 7.26
N ASP A 68 7.40 -0.71 7.01
CA ASP A 68 7.57 -1.26 5.67
C ASP A 68 6.39 -0.92 4.75
N THR A 69 5.16 -0.88 5.28
CA THR A 69 3.96 -0.49 4.52
C THR A 69 4.02 0.98 4.10
N TYR A 70 4.57 1.86 4.93
CA TYR A 70 4.78 3.27 4.62
C TYR A 70 5.88 3.47 3.58
N HIS A 71 6.99 2.74 3.68
CA HIS A 71 8.01 2.76 2.61
C HIS A 71 7.44 2.31 1.27
N LEU A 72 6.55 1.30 1.26
CA LEU A 72 5.83 0.91 0.05
C LEU A 72 4.93 2.02 -0.48
N LEU A 73 4.19 2.72 0.39
CA LEU A 73 3.39 3.88 0.01
C LEU A 73 4.25 4.96 -0.65
N LEU A 74 5.41 5.29 -0.06
CA LEU A 74 6.32 6.30 -0.58
C LEU A 74 6.86 5.96 -1.96
N ASP A 75 7.29 4.71 -2.20
CA ASP A 75 7.78 4.29 -3.50
C ASP A 75 6.66 4.26 -4.56
N MET A 76 5.45 3.86 -4.19
CA MET A 76 4.28 3.90 -5.06
C MET A 76 3.91 5.35 -5.43
N ASP A 77 3.92 6.27 -4.47
CA ASP A 77 3.60 7.68 -4.73
C ASP A 77 4.71 8.39 -5.53
N LYS A 78 5.98 8.09 -5.23
CA LYS A 78 7.13 8.59 -5.99
C LYS A 78 7.03 8.18 -7.46
N GLU A 79 6.74 6.90 -7.74
CA GLU A 79 6.57 6.41 -9.10
C GLU A 79 5.33 7.03 -9.77
N HIS A 80 4.24 7.20 -9.01
CA HIS A 80 3.03 7.86 -9.52
C HIS A 80 3.31 9.30 -9.97
N ARG A 81 3.99 10.09 -9.14
CA ARG A 81 4.39 11.47 -9.47
C ARG A 81 5.37 11.52 -10.62
N ARG A 82 6.35 10.61 -10.66
CA ARG A 82 7.31 10.49 -11.79
C ARG A 82 6.59 10.29 -13.13
N ARG A 83 5.44 9.62 -13.15
CA ARG A 83 4.62 9.38 -14.35
C ARG A 83 3.58 10.46 -14.64
N GLY A 84 3.72 11.63 -14.02
CA GLY A 84 2.81 12.76 -14.22
C GLY A 84 1.54 12.70 -13.38
N GLY A 85 1.48 11.80 -12.39
CA GLY A 85 0.42 11.78 -11.39
C GLY A 85 0.47 13.03 -10.51
N LYS A 86 -0.69 13.67 -10.30
CA LYS A 86 -0.79 14.88 -9.47
C LYS A 86 -1.24 14.54 -8.06
N ARG A 87 -0.62 15.19 -7.07
CA ARG A 87 -1.04 15.20 -5.66
C ARG A 87 -1.32 16.62 -5.21
N SER A 88 -2.30 16.78 -4.33
CA SER A 88 -2.50 18.05 -3.64
C SER A 88 -1.42 18.23 -2.58
N LYS A 89 -1.08 19.48 -2.26
CA LYS A 89 -0.16 19.79 -1.16
C LYS A 89 -0.66 19.23 0.17
N ASP A 90 -1.99 19.23 0.38
CA ASP A 90 -2.60 18.66 1.58
C ASP A 90 -2.32 17.16 1.69
N PHE A 91 -2.39 16.41 0.59
CA PHE A 91 -2.10 14.98 0.61
C PHE A 91 -0.61 14.70 0.86
N GLU A 92 0.29 15.51 0.29
CA GLU A 92 1.73 15.41 0.57
C GLU A 92 2.02 15.68 2.06
N HIS A 93 1.37 16.69 2.64
CA HIS A 93 1.48 16.99 4.06
C HIS A 93 0.95 15.84 4.94
N GLN A 94 -0.19 15.25 4.58
CA GLN A 94 -0.76 14.10 5.28
C GLN A 94 0.16 12.87 5.26
N ILE A 95 0.83 12.59 4.13
CA ILE A 95 1.84 11.52 4.04
C ILE A 95 3.02 11.83 4.97
N SER A 96 3.49 13.08 5.00
CA SER A 96 4.59 13.47 5.90
C SER A 96 4.22 13.27 7.37
N GLN A 97 3.04 13.75 7.80
CA GLN A 97 2.55 13.59 9.17
C GLN A 97 2.36 12.11 9.55
N MET A 98 1.93 11.28 8.59
CA MET A 98 1.84 9.83 8.78
C MET A 98 3.21 9.22 9.10
N GLY A 99 4.28 9.66 8.42
CA GLY A 99 5.65 9.27 8.73
C GLY A 99 6.04 9.60 10.18
N ASP A 100 5.75 10.82 10.64
CA ASP A 100 6.05 11.24 12.02
C ASP A 100 5.36 10.37 13.08
N MET A 101 4.10 9.98 12.83
CA MET A 101 3.34 9.09 13.73
C MET A 101 3.90 7.67 13.74
N ILE A 102 4.35 7.18 12.58
CA ILE A 102 4.99 5.87 12.45
C ILE A 102 6.32 5.84 13.21
N ASP A 103 7.16 6.86 13.02
CA ASP A 103 8.43 6.99 13.74
C ASP A 103 8.23 7.04 15.26
N LYS A 104 7.18 7.73 15.72
CA LYS A 104 6.81 7.75 17.14
C LYS A 104 6.43 6.35 17.63
N GLY A 105 5.54 5.65 16.94
CA GLY A 105 5.11 4.32 17.38
C GLY A 105 6.21 3.25 17.32
N ILE A 106 7.19 3.38 16.43
CA ILE A 106 8.40 2.56 16.43
C ILE A 106 9.23 2.83 17.69
N LYS A 107 9.46 4.10 18.03
CA LYS A 107 10.21 4.50 19.25
C LYS A 107 9.53 4.05 20.53
N ASP A 108 8.20 4.08 20.54
CA ASP A 108 7.37 3.60 21.67
C ASP A 108 7.34 2.06 21.75
N GLY A 109 7.91 1.35 20.77
CA GLY A 109 7.90 -0.11 20.69
C GLY A 109 6.53 -0.71 20.36
N ALA A 110 5.59 0.09 19.85
CA ALA A 110 4.23 -0.32 19.53
C ALA A 110 4.09 -0.96 18.14
N PHE A 111 5.00 -0.65 17.21
CA PHE A 111 4.95 -1.12 15.82
C PHE A 111 6.05 -2.13 15.54
N SER A 112 5.80 -3.04 14.59
CA SER A 112 6.81 -3.99 14.14
C SER A 112 7.84 -3.30 13.23
N SER A 113 9.12 -3.60 13.46
CA SER A 113 10.23 -3.24 12.57
C SER A 113 10.52 -4.31 11.52
N GLU A 114 9.78 -5.42 11.52
CA GLU A 114 9.89 -6.45 10.50
C GLU A 114 9.27 -5.99 9.17
N LYS A 115 9.75 -6.57 8.07
CA LYS A 115 9.15 -6.34 6.75
C LYS A 115 7.73 -6.90 6.71
N LEU A 116 6.86 -6.23 5.97
CA LEU A 116 5.53 -6.73 5.67
C LEU A 116 5.68 -8.04 4.88
N SER A 117 5.20 -9.14 5.47
CA SER A 117 5.19 -10.43 4.78
C SER A 117 4.34 -10.36 3.50
N PRO A 118 4.72 -11.06 2.42
CA PRO A 118 3.95 -11.07 1.19
C PRO A 118 2.54 -11.64 1.41
N ILE A 119 1.52 -11.02 0.83
CA ILE A 119 0.13 -11.47 0.94
C ILE A 119 -0.61 -11.34 -0.39
N PHE A 120 -1.12 -12.45 -0.91
CA PHE A 120 -2.03 -12.46 -2.05
C PHE A 120 -3.45 -12.76 -1.58
N VAL A 121 -4.41 -11.92 -1.97
CA VAL A 121 -5.85 -12.18 -1.76
C VAL A 121 -6.61 -11.82 -3.04
N TYR A 122 -7.17 -12.83 -3.70
CA TYR A 122 -8.01 -12.65 -4.89
C TYR A 122 -8.98 -13.82 -5.07
N GLY A 123 -10.28 -13.53 -5.14
CA GLY A 123 -11.32 -14.56 -5.08
C GLY A 123 -11.21 -15.34 -3.76
N GLU A 124 -11.24 -16.66 -3.86
CA GLU A 124 -11.06 -17.58 -2.71
C GLU A 124 -9.59 -17.85 -2.38
N THR A 125 -8.65 -17.38 -3.20
CA THR A 125 -7.22 -17.67 -3.04
C THR A 125 -6.59 -16.70 -2.04
N LYS A 126 -5.94 -17.25 -1.00
CA LYS A 126 -5.11 -16.53 -0.04
C LYS A 126 -3.73 -17.19 0.07
N LEU A 127 -2.67 -16.43 -0.15
CA LEU A 127 -1.27 -16.87 0.04
C LEU A 127 -0.54 -15.87 0.95
N MET A 128 0.33 -16.38 1.82
CA MET A 128 1.13 -15.58 2.78
C MET A 128 2.62 -15.93 2.72
N ASN A 129 3.11 -16.25 1.53
CA ASN A 129 4.49 -16.62 1.24
C ASN A 129 4.92 -16.02 -0.11
N ASP A 130 6.17 -16.23 -0.51
CA ASP A 130 6.76 -15.60 -1.70
C ASP A 130 6.04 -15.94 -3.01
N GLN A 131 5.25 -17.03 -3.05
CA GLN A 131 4.40 -17.34 -4.20
C GLN A 131 3.38 -16.23 -4.47
N ALA A 132 3.00 -15.44 -3.45
CA ALA A 132 2.12 -14.30 -3.60
C ALA A 132 2.65 -13.26 -4.61
N TYR A 133 3.97 -13.08 -4.71
CA TYR A 133 4.58 -12.17 -5.69
C TYR A 133 4.26 -12.61 -7.12
N LEU A 134 4.46 -13.90 -7.40
CA LEU A 134 4.18 -14.50 -8.71
C LEU A 134 2.68 -14.46 -9.04
N GLU A 135 1.81 -14.70 -8.06
CA GLU A 135 0.36 -14.62 -8.29
C GLU A 135 -0.12 -13.20 -8.57
N TYR A 136 0.46 -12.18 -7.93
CA TYR A 136 0.16 -10.80 -8.30
C TYR A 136 0.67 -10.42 -9.68
N GLU A 137 1.85 -10.90 -10.08
CA GLU A 137 2.37 -10.68 -11.42
C GLU A 137 1.38 -11.22 -12.47
N LYS A 138 0.97 -12.49 -12.34
CA LYS A 138 -0.05 -13.12 -13.20
C LYS A 138 -1.37 -12.34 -13.20
N LEU A 139 -1.85 -11.97 -12.01
CA LEU A 139 -3.11 -11.23 -11.86
C LEU A 139 -3.04 -9.88 -12.56
N LEU A 140 -1.93 -9.16 -12.43
CA LEU A 140 -1.76 -7.85 -13.04
C LEU A 140 -1.70 -7.95 -14.57
N PHE A 141 -0.98 -8.93 -15.12
CA PHE A 141 -0.98 -9.20 -16.57
C PHE A 141 -2.40 -9.47 -17.10
N MET A 142 -3.14 -10.38 -16.47
CA MET A 142 -4.55 -10.67 -16.83
C MET A 142 -5.40 -9.40 -16.79
N LYS A 143 -5.27 -8.63 -15.71
CA LYS A 143 -5.99 -7.38 -15.53
C LYS A 143 -5.62 -6.35 -16.61
N TRP A 144 -4.39 -6.32 -17.12
CA TRP A 144 -3.98 -5.43 -18.22
C TRP A 144 -4.56 -5.86 -19.56
N THR A 145 -4.55 -7.16 -19.86
CA THR A 145 -5.12 -7.67 -21.12
C THR A 145 -6.61 -7.38 -21.24
N GLU A 146 -7.31 -7.30 -20.11
CA GLU A 146 -8.75 -7.00 -20.06
C GLU A 146 -9.04 -5.49 -19.94
N ASP A 147 -8.02 -4.64 -19.86
CA ASP A 147 -8.18 -3.24 -19.52
C ASP A 147 -8.66 -2.40 -20.72
N LYS A 148 -9.93 -1.98 -20.67
CA LYS A 148 -10.54 -1.12 -21.71
C LYS A 148 -10.53 0.37 -21.35
N ILE A 149 -9.97 0.74 -20.19
CA ILE A 149 -10.07 2.10 -19.64
C ILE A 149 -8.74 2.83 -19.82
N ALA A 150 -8.81 4.08 -20.29
CA ALA A 150 -7.64 4.92 -20.48
C ALA A 150 -6.86 5.17 -19.16
N PRO A 151 -5.53 5.33 -19.24
CA PRO A 151 -4.70 5.66 -18.07
C PRO A 151 -5.14 6.96 -17.37
N ARG A 152 -5.07 6.99 -16.03
CA ARG A 152 -5.43 8.18 -15.22
C ARG A 152 -4.33 9.24 -15.11
N CYS A 153 -3.11 8.93 -15.53
CA CYS A 153 -1.98 9.86 -15.45
C CYS A 153 -1.63 10.35 -16.84
N ASN A 154 -1.46 11.67 -16.96
CA ASN A 154 -0.94 12.28 -18.18
C ASN A 154 0.56 12.03 -18.22
N ILE A 155 0.99 11.07 -19.05
CA ILE A 155 2.41 10.92 -19.35
C ILE A 155 2.79 12.11 -20.24
N SER A 156 3.33 13.17 -19.65
CA SER A 156 4.05 14.17 -20.42
C SER A 156 5.34 13.51 -20.93
N ARG A 157 5.41 13.27 -22.23
CA ARG A 157 6.64 12.87 -22.93
C ARG A 157 7.61 14.03 -22.96
#